data_AF-A0A1V5HCB0-F1
#
_entry.id   AF-A0A1V5HCB0-F1
#
_cell.length_a   1.000
_cell.length_b   1.000
_cell.length_c   1.000
_cell.angle_alpha   90.00
_cell.angle_beta   90.00
_cell.angle_gamma   90.00
#
_symmetry.space_group_name_H-M   'P 1'
#
loop_
_entity.id
_entity.type
_entity.pdbx_description
1 polymer ?
#
loop_
_entity_poly.entity_id
_entity_poly.type
_entity_poly.pdbx_seq_one_letter_code
_entity_poly.pdbx_strand_id
1 'polypeptide(L)'
;MDTDWLLYRLTGQWVMDHSTATTFHLQEQRSGTYYAPFLERLEIPRAKLSALVGSGAAVGPLTATARRETGLSPRTVVVTGCFDHPAAARAVGVESPGQLMLSCGTSWVGFAPCPGRQAVLDANMLCDPFLSADGGPWAGMFSVPQIGQTIEWYIDHVIAPGEHDRLHIFNESAAAAPPGAGGLRIDLREAPRPPDASRACVSRAVMEGAARLLNEKLAALRDGGFRYERAVMVGGPAGSPVWPGIVAGITGLEVEVGTRSAGARGAARLAGEGIGRENSKWQIANSREQTENEDVKKHRANGK
;
A
#
# COMPACT_ATOMS: atom_id res chain seq x y z
N MET A 1 11.92 -15.56 4.39
CA MET A 1 11.21 -14.27 4.60
C MET A 1 10.40 -14.42 5.88
N ASP A 2 10.29 -13.42 6.75
CA ASP A 2 9.68 -13.57 8.08
C ASP A 2 8.32 -14.32 8.09
N THR A 3 7.52 -14.15 7.03
CA THR A 3 6.24 -14.88 6.85
C THR A 3 6.40 -16.40 6.72
N ASP A 4 7.42 -16.92 6.04
CA ASP A 4 7.61 -18.39 5.89
C ASP A 4 7.96 -19.05 7.23
N TRP A 5 8.74 -18.38 8.07
CA TRP A 5 9.05 -18.79 9.42
C TRP A 5 7.80 -18.78 10.32
N LEU A 6 6.95 -17.76 10.20
CA LEU A 6 5.66 -17.72 10.89
C LEU A 6 4.76 -18.89 10.46
N LEU A 7 4.67 -19.18 9.17
CA LEU A 7 3.91 -20.32 8.66
C LEU A 7 4.46 -21.65 9.20
N TYR A 8 5.78 -21.81 9.25
CA TYR A 8 6.43 -22.97 9.87
C TYR A 8 6.12 -23.08 11.36
N ARG A 9 6.21 -21.98 12.13
CA ARG A 9 5.87 -21.98 13.56
C ARG A 9 4.41 -22.35 13.81
N LEU A 10 3.51 -21.90 12.94
CA LEU A 10 2.08 -22.14 13.07
C LEU A 10 1.67 -23.55 12.64
N THR A 11 2.28 -24.10 11.58
CA THR A 11 1.80 -25.33 10.91
C THR A 11 2.81 -26.47 10.83
N GLY A 12 4.09 -26.20 11.10
CA GLY A 12 5.20 -27.13 10.86
C GLY A 12 5.61 -27.23 9.38
N GLN A 13 5.05 -26.40 8.49
CA GLN A 13 5.31 -26.44 7.05
C GLN A 13 6.11 -25.21 6.60
N TRP A 14 7.16 -25.43 5.82
CA TRP A 14 7.91 -24.37 5.15
C TRP A 14 7.27 -24.07 3.79
N VAL A 15 6.50 -22.99 3.73
CA VAL A 15 5.78 -22.55 2.53
C VAL A 15 5.95 -21.05 2.33
N MET A 16 5.92 -20.61 1.07
CA MET A 16 6.01 -19.21 0.67
C MET A 16 5.08 -18.97 -0.50
N ASP A 17 4.34 -17.86 -0.50
CA ASP A 17 3.45 -17.54 -1.60
C ASP A 17 4.21 -16.90 -2.79
N HIS A 18 3.68 -17.05 -4.01
CA HIS A 18 4.31 -16.52 -5.22
C HIS A 18 4.49 -15.00 -5.25
N SER A 19 3.62 -14.24 -4.58
CA SER A 19 3.73 -12.79 -4.46
C SER A 19 4.89 -12.43 -3.51
N THR A 20 4.94 -13.01 -2.32
CA THR A 20 6.07 -12.88 -1.37
C THR A 20 7.38 -13.30 -2.01
N ALA A 21 7.39 -14.37 -2.82
CA ALA A 21 8.60 -14.84 -3.51
C ALA A 21 9.15 -13.86 -4.56
N THR A 22 8.38 -12.88 -5.01
CA THR A 22 8.83 -11.84 -5.95
C THR A 22 10.04 -11.07 -5.44
N THR A 23 10.07 -10.73 -4.15
CA THR A 23 11.18 -9.97 -3.54
C THR A 23 12.40 -10.85 -3.25
N PHE A 24 12.27 -12.17 -3.40
CA PHE A 24 13.35 -13.12 -3.21
C PHE A 24 14.21 -13.27 -4.47
N HIS A 25 13.73 -12.84 -5.64
CA HIS A 25 14.43 -12.86 -6.93
C HIS A 25 14.94 -14.23 -7.42
N LEU A 26 14.55 -15.34 -6.76
CA LEU A 26 14.90 -16.70 -7.15
C LEU A 26 13.75 -17.46 -7.84
N GLN A 27 12.57 -16.85 -8.00
CA GLN A 27 11.41 -17.45 -8.65
C GLN A 27 11.34 -17.07 -10.14
N GLU A 28 11.14 -18.07 -11.00
CA GLU A 28 10.59 -17.84 -12.34
C GLU A 28 9.08 -17.69 -12.23
N GLN A 29 8.59 -16.46 -12.42
CA GLN A 29 7.21 -16.12 -12.11
C GLN A 29 6.20 -16.78 -13.06
N ARG A 30 6.59 -17.07 -14.31
CA ARG A 30 5.68 -17.72 -15.27
C ARG A 30 5.41 -19.18 -14.93
N SER A 31 6.44 -19.90 -14.48
CA SER A 31 6.30 -21.30 -14.09
C SER A 31 5.90 -21.48 -12.63
N GLY A 32 6.03 -20.43 -11.80
CA GLY A 32 5.78 -20.51 -10.35
C GLY A 32 6.82 -21.38 -9.62
N THR A 33 8.01 -21.56 -10.21
CA THR A 33 9.06 -22.42 -9.64
C THR A 33 10.33 -21.65 -9.38
N TYR A 34 11.20 -22.16 -8.50
CA TYR A 34 12.55 -21.62 -8.39
C TYR A 34 13.31 -21.72 -9.73
N TYR A 35 14.04 -20.66 -10.06
CA TYR A 35 14.82 -20.55 -11.28
C TYR A 35 16.18 -21.24 -11.10
N ALA A 36 16.29 -22.46 -11.64
CA ALA A 36 17.45 -23.34 -11.44
C ALA A 36 18.80 -22.69 -11.77
N PRO A 37 18.97 -21.91 -12.86
CA PRO A 37 20.26 -21.28 -13.17
C PRO A 37 20.76 -20.34 -12.07
N PHE A 38 19.88 -19.64 -11.35
CA PHE A 38 20.29 -18.81 -10.21
C PHE A 38 20.65 -19.65 -8.99
N LEU A 39 19.87 -20.70 -8.71
CA LEU A 39 20.18 -21.61 -7.60
C LEU A 39 21.54 -22.28 -7.78
N GLU A 40 21.84 -22.76 -8.98
CA GLU A 40 23.13 -23.37 -9.31
C GLU A 40 24.27 -22.37 -9.20
N ARG A 41 24.11 -21.15 -9.76
CA ARG A 41 25.13 -20.11 -9.73
C ARG A 41 25.48 -19.63 -8.32
N LEU A 42 24.49 -19.64 -7.41
CA LEU A 42 24.61 -19.22 -6.02
C LEU A 42 24.85 -20.41 -5.06
N GLU A 43 24.93 -21.63 -5.60
CA GLU A 43 25.12 -22.86 -4.83
C GLU A 43 24.05 -23.07 -3.74
N ILE A 44 22.81 -22.68 -4.03
CA ILE A 44 21.66 -22.81 -3.11
C ILE A 44 20.94 -24.12 -3.40
N PRO A 45 20.96 -25.11 -2.48
CA PRO A 45 20.19 -26.34 -2.67
C PRO A 45 18.70 -26.02 -2.58
N ARG A 46 17.92 -26.42 -3.60
CA ARG A 46 16.46 -26.23 -3.61
C ARG A 46 15.77 -26.80 -2.35
N ALA A 47 16.29 -27.89 -1.78
CA ALA A 47 15.76 -28.50 -0.56
C ALA A 47 15.88 -27.62 0.70
N LYS A 48 16.68 -26.55 0.66
CA LYS A 48 16.78 -25.55 1.74
C LYS A 48 15.80 -24.38 1.58
N LEU A 49 14.99 -24.38 0.54
CA LEU A 49 14.01 -23.34 0.26
C LEU A 49 12.59 -23.82 0.58
N SER A 50 11.76 -22.90 1.06
CA SER A 50 10.33 -23.12 1.30
C SER A 50 9.62 -23.59 0.02
N ALA A 51 8.56 -24.38 0.12
CA ALA A 51 7.76 -24.71 -1.05
C ALA A 51 6.98 -23.46 -1.53
N LEU A 52 6.99 -23.20 -2.83
CA LEU A 52 6.23 -22.10 -3.44
C LEU A 52 4.78 -22.53 -3.69
N VAL A 53 3.82 -21.71 -3.29
CA VAL A 53 2.37 -21.94 -3.46
C VAL A 53 1.64 -20.65 -3.86
N GLY A 54 0.38 -20.76 -4.30
CA GLY A 54 -0.44 -19.58 -4.62
C GLY A 54 -0.83 -18.77 -3.38
N SER A 55 -1.01 -17.46 -3.55
CA SER A 55 -1.56 -16.60 -2.48
C SER A 55 -2.93 -17.11 -2.04
N GLY A 56 -3.20 -17.13 -0.74
CA GLY A 56 -4.45 -17.65 -0.20
C GLY A 56 -4.54 -19.18 -0.13
N ALA A 57 -3.50 -19.92 -0.53
CA ALA A 57 -3.51 -21.38 -0.43
C ALA A 57 -3.59 -21.84 1.04
N ALA A 58 -4.47 -22.80 1.33
CA ALA A 58 -4.55 -23.44 2.64
C ALA A 58 -3.27 -24.25 2.92
N VAL A 59 -2.59 -23.91 4.02
CA VAL A 59 -1.34 -24.58 4.45
C VAL A 59 -1.66 -25.77 5.33
N GLY A 60 -2.58 -25.60 6.28
CA GLY A 60 -2.99 -26.67 7.19
C GLY A 60 -3.44 -26.17 8.56
N PRO A 61 -3.71 -27.11 9.49
CA PRO A 61 -4.10 -26.78 10.85
C PRO A 61 -2.92 -26.24 11.67
N LEU A 62 -3.25 -25.59 12.79
CA LEU A 62 -2.25 -25.18 13.76
C LEU A 62 -1.58 -26.38 14.46
N THR A 63 -0.28 -26.27 14.72
CA THR A 63 0.43 -27.21 15.60
C THR A 63 -0.10 -27.13 17.04
N ALA A 64 0.12 -28.19 17.83
CA ALA A 64 -0.27 -28.19 19.24
C ALA A 64 0.39 -27.04 20.04
N THR A 65 1.65 -26.73 19.72
CA THR A 65 2.38 -25.60 20.31
C THR A 65 1.77 -24.26 19.90
N ALA A 66 1.53 -24.04 18.61
CA ALA A 66 0.92 -22.81 18.12
C ALA A 66 -0.46 -22.57 18.74
N ARG A 67 -1.28 -23.61 18.89
CA ARG A 67 -2.59 -23.51 19.57
C ARG A 67 -2.47 -23.05 21.02
N ARG A 68 -1.51 -23.60 21.77
CA ARG A 68 -1.26 -23.23 23.17
C ARG A 68 -0.75 -21.79 23.29
N GLU A 69 0.16 -21.38 22.42
CA GLU A 69 0.79 -20.06 22.46
C GLU A 69 -0.16 -18.94 22.00
N THR A 70 -1.03 -19.21 21.03
CA THR A 70 -1.91 -18.20 20.44
C THR A 70 -3.33 -18.20 21.01
N GLY A 71 -3.76 -19.28 21.66
CA GLY A 71 -5.14 -19.47 22.13
C GLY A 71 -6.16 -19.71 21.00
N LEU A 72 -5.71 -19.86 19.75
CA LEU A 72 -6.58 -20.06 18.60
C LEU A 72 -7.24 -21.45 18.59
N SER A 73 -8.45 -21.50 18.03
CA SER A 73 -9.28 -22.72 17.96
C SER A 73 -8.57 -23.85 17.18
N PRO A 74 -8.76 -25.13 17.56
CA PRO A 74 -8.34 -26.28 16.74
C PRO A 74 -8.89 -26.28 15.32
N ARG A 75 -10.00 -25.56 15.07
CA ARG A 75 -10.61 -25.44 13.74
C ARG A 75 -9.96 -24.38 12.86
N THR A 76 -8.97 -23.65 13.39
CA THR A 76 -8.27 -22.60 12.64
C THR A 76 -7.40 -23.22 11.55
N VAL A 77 -7.65 -22.83 10.31
CA VAL A 77 -6.81 -23.16 9.16
C VAL A 77 -5.88 -21.98 8.90
N VAL A 78 -4.60 -22.26 8.75
CA VAL A 78 -3.61 -21.27 8.33
C VAL A 78 -3.57 -21.27 6.81
N VAL A 79 -3.63 -20.09 6.21
CA VAL A 79 -3.48 -19.87 4.78
C VAL A 79 -2.20 -19.09 4.51
N THR A 80 -1.69 -19.18 3.29
CA THR A 80 -0.68 -18.23 2.82
C THR A 80 -1.31 -16.86 2.55
N GLY A 81 -0.56 -15.80 2.84
CA GLY A 81 -0.93 -14.44 2.46
C GLY A 81 -0.42 -14.10 1.06
N CYS A 82 -0.08 -12.83 0.89
CA CYS A 82 0.72 -12.32 -0.20
C CYS A 82 1.62 -11.19 0.32
N PHE A 83 2.42 -10.58 -0.56
CA PHE A 83 3.13 -9.35 -0.20
C PHE A 83 2.12 -8.25 0.16
N ASP A 84 2.56 -7.27 0.96
CA ASP A 84 1.69 -6.30 1.64
C ASP A 84 0.91 -5.39 0.67
N HIS A 85 1.53 -4.92 -0.41
CA HIS A 85 0.90 -4.09 -1.43
C HIS A 85 -0.16 -4.85 -2.24
N PRO A 86 0.13 -6.05 -2.78
CA PRO A 86 -0.88 -6.95 -3.34
C PRO A 86 -2.03 -7.28 -2.39
N ALA A 87 -1.76 -7.40 -1.07
CA ALA A 87 -2.80 -7.64 -0.07
C ALA A 87 -3.69 -6.40 0.06
N ALA A 88 -3.08 -5.23 0.24
CA ALA A 88 -3.78 -3.98 0.37
C ALA A 88 -4.62 -3.66 -0.89
N ALA A 89 -4.08 -3.93 -2.09
CA ALA A 89 -4.79 -3.72 -3.35
C ALA A 89 -6.08 -4.55 -3.44
N ARG A 90 -6.03 -5.83 -3.05
CA ARG A 90 -7.24 -6.68 -2.91
C ARG A 90 -8.23 -6.12 -1.90
N ALA A 91 -7.75 -5.56 -0.79
CA ALA A 91 -8.63 -4.97 0.22
C ALA A 91 -9.34 -3.71 -0.27
N VAL A 92 -8.73 -2.94 -1.17
CA VAL A 92 -9.32 -1.67 -1.67
C VAL A 92 -9.93 -1.77 -3.06
N GLY A 93 -10.07 -3.00 -3.58
CA GLY A 93 -10.68 -3.26 -4.90
C GLY A 93 -9.85 -2.74 -6.08
N VAL A 94 -8.53 -2.67 -5.92
CA VAL A 94 -7.59 -2.36 -7.01
C VAL A 94 -7.14 -3.69 -7.61
N GLU A 95 -7.89 -4.17 -8.61
CA GLU A 95 -7.75 -5.51 -9.20
C GLU A 95 -7.72 -5.51 -10.72
N SER A 96 -7.91 -4.37 -11.38
CA SER A 96 -8.00 -4.24 -12.83
C SER A 96 -7.07 -3.14 -13.38
N PRO A 97 -6.57 -3.28 -14.62
CA PRO A 97 -5.86 -2.20 -15.30
C PRO A 97 -6.67 -0.89 -15.30
N GLY A 98 -5.99 0.25 -15.25
CA GLY A 98 -6.63 1.56 -15.07
C GLY A 98 -6.75 2.00 -13.60
N GLN A 99 -6.57 1.07 -12.66
CA GLN A 99 -6.63 1.35 -11.23
C GLN A 99 -5.23 1.45 -10.62
N LEU A 100 -5.09 2.30 -9.61
CA LEU A 100 -3.88 2.49 -8.84
C LEU A 100 -4.20 2.41 -7.34
N MET A 101 -3.43 1.64 -6.57
CA MET A 101 -3.36 1.83 -5.13
C MET A 101 -2.13 2.67 -4.83
N LEU A 102 -2.31 3.75 -4.09
CA LEU A 102 -1.22 4.63 -3.65
C LEU A 102 -1.02 4.49 -2.14
N SER A 103 0.00 3.73 -1.77
CA SER A 103 0.44 3.60 -0.37
C SER A 103 1.28 4.80 0.02
N CYS A 104 0.75 5.65 0.89
CA CYS A 104 1.35 6.91 1.28
C CYS A 104 2.02 6.76 2.66
N GLY A 105 3.35 6.66 2.69
CA GLY A 105 4.14 6.63 3.92
C GLY A 105 5.46 7.38 3.75
N THR A 106 6.54 6.88 4.36
CA THR A 106 7.90 7.43 4.22
C THR A 106 8.35 7.57 2.77
N SER A 107 7.91 6.64 1.92
CA SER A 107 7.88 6.79 0.47
C SER A 107 6.44 6.58 0.02
N TRP A 108 6.10 7.11 -1.15
CA TRP A 108 4.82 6.78 -1.77
C TRP A 108 5.03 5.64 -2.76
N VAL A 109 4.28 4.56 -2.61
CA VAL A 109 4.38 3.37 -3.47
C VAL A 109 3.08 3.21 -4.23
N GLY A 110 3.18 3.21 -5.55
CA GLY A 110 2.08 2.86 -6.44
C GLY A 110 2.07 1.36 -6.72
N PHE A 111 0.93 0.71 -6.53
CA PHE A 111 0.66 -0.66 -6.97
C PHE A 111 -0.45 -0.64 -8.02
N ALA A 112 -0.16 -1.20 -9.19
CA ALA A 112 -1.01 -1.10 -10.37
C ALA A 112 -1.19 -2.45 -11.05
N PRO A 113 -2.42 -2.99 -11.15
CA PRO A 113 -2.70 -4.11 -12.03
C PRO A 113 -2.45 -3.73 -13.49
N CYS A 114 -1.85 -4.64 -14.23
CA CYS A 114 -1.34 -4.42 -15.59
C CYS A 114 -1.73 -5.61 -16.47
N PRO A 115 -2.10 -5.37 -17.74
CA PRO A 115 -2.54 -6.44 -18.63
C PRO A 115 -1.40 -7.40 -19.02
N GLY A 116 -0.14 -7.02 -18.85
CA GLY A 116 1.00 -7.85 -19.24
C GLY A 116 2.26 -7.63 -18.42
N ARG A 117 2.91 -8.73 -18.07
CA ARG A 117 4.21 -8.76 -17.37
C ARG A 117 5.30 -7.97 -18.06
N GLN A 118 5.41 -8.08 -19.40
CA GLN A 118 6.52 -7.48 -20.14
C GLN A 118 6.53 -5.95 -19.98
N ALA A 119 5.37 -5.30 -20.06
CA ALA A 119 5.26 -3.86 -19.85
C ALA A 119 5.77 -3.43 -18.46
N VAL A 120 5.49 -4.23 -17.42
CA VAL A 120 5.95 -3.96 -16.06
C VAL A 120 7.48 -4.00 -15.97
N LEU A 121 8.10 -4.97 -16.64
CA LEU A 121 9.56 -5.10 -16.70
C LEU A 121 10.20 -3.98 -17.52
N ASP A 122 9.63 -3.64 -18.67
CA ASP A 122 10.12 -2.56 -19.54
C ASP A 122 10.08 -1.20 -18.84
N ALA A 123 9.10 -1.00 -17.95
CA ALA A 123 8.97 0.17 -17.09
C ALA A 123 9.84 0.13 -15.83
N ASN A 124 10.69 -0.90 -15.67
CA ASN A 124 11.57 -1.12 -14.52
C ASN A 124 10.80 -1.08 -13.18
N MET A 125 9.61 -1.68 -13.16
CA MET A 125 8.78 -1.84 -11.96
C MET A 125 8.99 -3.23 -11.35
N LEU A 126 8.79 -3.33 -10.04
CA LEU A 126 8.75 -4.64 -9.40
C LEU A 126 7.45 -5.34 -9.82
N CYS A 127 7.59 -6.45 -10.55
CA CYS A 127 6.45 -7.17 -11.09
C CYS A 127 5.94 -8.22 -10.10
N ASP A 128 4.67 -8.16 -9.73
CA ASP A 128 4.00 -9.15 -8.90
C ASP A 128 3.11 -10.06 -9.78
N PRO A 129 3.03 -11.37 -9.51
CA PRO A 129 2.12 -12.27 -10.23
C PRO A 129 0.63 -11.96 -9.96
N PHE A 130 0.32 -11.29 -8.86
CA PHE A 130 -0.99 -10.78 -8.49
C PHE A 130 -2.16 -11.74 -8.74
N LEU A 131 -2.94 -11.54 -9.81
CA LEU A 131 -4.10 -12.38 -10.19
C LEU A 131 -3.83 -13.21 -11.46
N SER A 132 -2.58 -13.27 -11.92
CA SER A 132 -2.22 -13.88 -13.21
C SER A 132 -2.42 -15.39 -13.28
N ALA A 133 -2.42 -16.08 -12.13
CA ALA A 133 -2.61 -17.52 -12.06
C ALA A 133 -4.01 -17.94 -12.56
N ASP A 134 -5.01 -17.09 -12.35
CA ASP A 134 -6.40 -17.32 -12.76
C ASP A 134 -6.79 -16.57 -14.05
N GLY A 135 -5.79 -16.19 -14.86
CA GLY A 135 -5.97 -15.43 -16.10
C GLY A 135 -6.23 -13.93 -15.89
N GLY A 136 -6.12 -13.44 -14.65
CA GLY A 136 -6.20 -12.03 -14.30
C GLY A 136 -4.91 -11.25 -14.60
N PRO A 137 -4.84 -9.98 -14.19
CA PRO A 137 -3.69 -9.13 -14.46
C PRO A 137 -2.47 -9.49 -13.59
N TRP A 138 -1.28 -9.26 -14.16
CA TRP A 138 -0.06 -9.04 -13.40
C TRP A 138 -0.15 -7.69 -12.68
N ALA A 139 0.80 -7.36 -11.81
CA ALA A 139 0.86 -6.00 -11.27
C ALA A 139 2.27 -5.44 -11.24
N GLY A 140 2.39 -4.12 -11.35
CA GLY A 140 3.62 -3.39 -11.22
C GLY A 140 3.63 -2.54 -9.96
N MET A 141 4.79 -2.45 -9.32
CA MET A 141 5.06 -1.52 -8.24
C MET A 141 6.12 -0.50 -8.62
N PHE A 142 5.84 0.76 -8.33
CA PHE A 142 6.79 1.86 -8.44
C PHE A 142 6.83 2.67 -7.15
N SER A 143 7.93 3.39 -6.93
CA SER A 143 8.10 4.27 -5.78
C SER A 143 8.35 5.71 -6.21
N VAL A 144 7.82 6.64 -5.41
CA VAL A 144 8.27 8.03 -5.30
C VAL A 144 9.06 8.09 -3.99
N PRO A 145 10.39 7.91 -4.05
CA PRO A 145 11.19 7.60 -2.87
C PRO A 145 11.52 8.84 -2.03
N GLN A 146 11.73 8.61 -0.74
CA GLN A 146 12.37 9.54 0.21
C GLN A 146 11.66 10.89 0.45
N ILE A 147 10.40 11.04 0.07
CA ILE A 147 9.67 12.30 0.29
C ILE A 147 9.16 12.47 1.72
N GLY A 148 8.93 11.37 2.45
CA GLY A 148 8.34 11.41 3.78
C GLY A 148 9.25 12.06 4.83
N GLN A 149 10.56 11.82 4.77
CA GLN A 149 11.50 12.45 5.71
C GLN A 149 11.54 13.99 5.53
N THR A 150 11.53 14.45 4.28
CA THR A 150 11.46 15.87 3.95
C THR A 150 10.14 16.49 4.42
N ILE A 151 9.02 15.79 4.24
CA ILE A 151 7.69 16.21 4.74
C ILE A 151 7.72 16.34 6.27
N GLU A 152 8.19 15.31 6.98
CA GLU A 152 8.28 15.30 8.45
C GLU A 152 9.17 16.44 8.95
N TRP A 153 10.30 16.71 8.29
CA TRP A 153 11.15 17.84 8.64
C TRP A 153 10.39 19.17 8.55
N TYR A 154 9.62 19.41 7.48
CA TYR A 154 8.83 20.63 7.34
C TYR A 154 7.75 20.74 8.42
N ILE A 155 7.11 19.62 8.76
CA ILE A 155 6.13 19.56 9.84
C ILE A 155 6.80 19.97 11.17
N ASP A 156 7.94 19.38 11.50
CA ASP A 156 8.59 19.53 12.80
C ASP A 156 9.39 20.82 13.00
N HIS A 157 9.86 21.44 11.92
CA HIS A 157 10.78 22.59 12.02
C HIS A 157 10.17 23.90 11.54
N VAL A 158 9.11 23.86 10.72
CA VAL A 158 8.54 25.07 10.09
C VAL A 158 7.05 25.21 10.38
N ILE A 159 6.29 24.12 10.30
CA ILE A 159 4.82 24.20 10.35
C ILE A 159 4.31 24.11 11.79
N ALA A 160 4.83 23.18 12.58
CA ALA A 160 4.32 22.88 13.92
C ALA A 160 5.46 22.52 14.91
N PRO A 161 6.49 23.38 15.08
CA PRO A 161 7.64 23.06 15.90
C PRO A 161 7.28 22.92 17.38
N GLY A 162 7.53 21.72 17.94
CA GLY A 162 7.24 21.41 19.36
C GLY A 162 5.76 21.21 19.68
N GLU A 163 4.89 21.18 18.68
CA GLU A 163 3.44 21.06 18.87
C GLU A 163 2.99 19.59 18.99
N HIS A 164 2.05 19.33 19.89
CA HIS A 164 1.55 17.96 20.12
C HIS A 164 0.68 17.45 18.97
N ASP A 165 -0.17 18.30 18.39
CA ASP A 165 -1.11 17.94 17.31
C ASP A 165 -0.62 18.40 15.93
N ARG A 166 0.65 18.13 15.65
CA ARG A 166 1.37 18.60 14.46
C ARG A 166 0.69 18.24 13.13
N LEU A 167 0.09 17.05 13.03
CA LEU A 167 -0.59 16.60 11.80
C LEU A 167 -1.92 17.32 11.58
N HIS A 168 -2.67 17.61 12.64
CA HIS A 168 -3.88 18.42 12.55
C HIS A 168 -3.53 19.84 12.10
N ILE A 169 -2.52 20.47 12.73
CA ILE A 169 -2.03 21.81 12.35
C ILE A 169 -1.58 21.86 10.89
N PHE A 170 -0.86 20.84 10.44
CA PHE A 170 -0.42 20.72 9.05
C PHE A 170 -1.60 20.66 8.07
N ASN A 171 -2.62 19.85 8.37
CA ASN A 171 -3.83 19.74 7.55
C ASN A 171 -4.64 21.03 7.53
N GLU A 172 -4.89 21.66 8.68
CA GLU A 172 -5.65 22.92 8.74
C GLU A 172 -4.90 24.06 8.04
N SER A 173 -3.59 24.14 8.23
CA SER A 173 -2.76 25.16 7.58
C SER A 173 -2.77 25.00 6.06
N ALA A 174 -2.66 23.77 5.55
CA ALA A 174 -2.74 23.50 4.12
C ALA A 174 -4.13 23.84 3.53
N ALA A 175 -5.20 23.58 4.29
CA ALA A 175 -6.58 23.90 3.90
C ALA A 175 -6.84 25.41 3.79
N ALA A 176 -6.21 26.21 4.64
CA ALA A 176 -6.34 27.67 4.65
C ALA A 176 -5.59 28.38 3.50
N ALA A 177 -4.63 27.69 2.85
CA ALA A 177 -3.88 28.26 1.73
C ALA A 177 -4.58 28.05 0.39
N PRO A 178 -4.46 29.01 -0.56
CA PRO A 178 -4.99 28.86 -1.89
C PRO A 178 -4.24 27.77 -2.69
N PRO A 179 -4.88 27.14 -3.70
CA PRO A 179 -4.19 26.31 -4.67
C PRO A 179 -2.97 27.02 -5.26
N GLY A 180 -1.86 26.29 -5.40
CA GLY A 180 -0.57 26.85 -5.83
C GLY A 180 0.22 27.54 -4.72
N ALA A 181 -0.25 27.49 -3.47
CA ALA A 181 0.47 27.96 -2.28
C ALA A 181 1.00 29.40 -2.37
N GLY A 182 0.26 30.30 -3.03
CA GLY A 182 0.70 31.68 -3.26
C GLY A 182 1.93 31.80 -4.16
N GLY A 183 2.19 30.80 -5.01
CA GLY A 183 3.36 30.72 -5.89
C GLY A 183 4.55 29.95 -5.29
N LEU A 184 4.50 29.58 -4.00
CA LEU A 184 5.56 28.82 -3.37
C LEU A 184 5.65 27.40 -3.95
N ARG A 185 6.87 26.96 -4.28
CA ARG A 185 7.17 25.59 -4.70
C ARG A 185 8.24 25.00 -3.80
N ILE A 186 7.98 23.77 -3.34
CA ILE A 186 8.93 22.94 -2.59
C ILE A 186 9.10 21.65 -3.39
N ASP A 187 10.34 21.34 -3.80
CA ASP A 187 10.71 20.02 -4.31
C ASP A 187 11.16 19.17 -3.12
N LEU A 188 10.44 18.08 -2.85
CA LEU A 188 10.71 17.20 -1.71
C LEU A 188 11.95 16.32 -1.89
N ARG A 189 12.58 16.34 -3.08
CA ARG A 189 13.86 15.68 -3.34
C ARG A 189 15.07 16.48 -2.81
N GLU A 190 14.90 17.79 -2.62
CA GLU A 190 15.96 18.66 -2.14
C GLU A 190 16.07 18.61 -0.62
N ALA A 191 17.26 18.96 -0.11
CA ALA A 191 17.45 19.14 1.33
C ALA A 191 16.49 20.25 1.83
N PRO A 192 15.70 19.98 2.88
CA PRO A 192 14.68 20.92 3.28
C PRO A 192 15.31 22.16 3.93
N ARG A 193 14.69 23.30 3.69
CA ARG A 193 15.08 24.61 4.24
C ARG A 193 13.84 25.45 4.54
N PRO A 194 13.85 26.30 5.59
CA PRO A 194 12.71 27.16 5.90
C PRO A 194 12.51 28.20 4.78
N PRO A 195 11.35 28.23 4.11
CA PRO A 195 11.05 29.28 3.14
C PRO A 195 10.55 30.54 3.86
N ASP A 196 10.75 31.70 3.24
CA ASP A 196 10.11 32.95 3.67
C ASP A 196 8.67 33.00 3.12
N ALA A 197 7.76 32.30 3.80
CA ALA A 197 6.36 32.20 3.42
C ALA A 197 5.48 31.89 4.64
N SER A 198 4.17 32.17 4.52
CA SER A 198 3.22 31.82 5.57
C SER A 198 3.19 30.31 5.82
N ARG A 199 2.96 29.91 7.07
CA ARG A 199 2.76 28.50 7.45
C ARG A 199 1.78 27.79 6.52
N ALA A 200 0.66 28.44 6.19
CA ALA A 200 -0.36 27.90 5.31
C ALA A 200 0.21 27.59 3.91
N CYS A 201 0.95 28.54 3.31
CA CYS A 201 1.60 28.32 2.02
C CYS A 201 2.65 27.21 2.10
N VAL A 202 3.46 27.13 3.15
CA VAL A 202 4.43 26.04 3.32
C VAL A 202 3.73 24.69 3.39
N SER A 203 2.69 24.57 4.22
CA SER A 203 1.91 23.34 4.35
C SER A 203 1.31 22.90 3.01
N ARG A 204 0.70 23.83 2.26
CA ARG A 204 0.15 23.55 0.95
C ARG A 204 1.22 23.17 -0.08
N ALA A 205 2.35 23.88 -0.10
CA ALA A 205 3.43 23.63 -1.05
C ALA A 205 4.08 22.25 -0.85
N VAL A 206 4.20 21.78 0.39
CA VAL A 206 4.66 20.41 0.73
C VAL A 206 3.69 19.37 0.17
N MET A 207 2.38 19.53 0.42
CA MET A 207 1.37 18.58 -0.08
C MET A 207 1.32 18.52 -1.61
N GLU A 208 1.34 19.69 -2.25
CA GLU A 208 1.38 19.78 -3.71
C GLU A 208 2.71 19.28 -4.29
N GLY A 209 3.82 19.44 -3.56
CA GLY A 209 5.13 18.89 -3.93
C GLY A 209 5.06 17.37 -4.09
N ALA A 210 4.54 16.66 -3.09
CA ALA A 210 4.34 15.21 -3.16
C ALA A 210 3.44 14.80 -4.34
N ALA A 211 2.34 15.52 -4.55
CA ALA A 211 1.42 15.25 -5.66
C ALA A 211 2.06 15.52 -7.04
N ARG A 212 2.91 16.54 -7.19
CA ARG A 212 3.67 16.81 -8.42
C ARG A 212 4.67 15.70 -8.71
N LEU A 213 5.40 15.23 -7.70
CA LEU A 213 6.34 14.11 -7.84
C LEU A 213 5.64 12.82 -8.28
N LEU A 214 4.46 12.55 -7.72
CA LEU A 214 3.61 11.47 -8.20
C LEU A 214 3.19 11.70 -9.65
N ASN A 215 2.70 12.89 -10.00
CA ASN A 215 2.25 13.19 -11.37
C ASN A 215 3.38 13.05 -12.40
N GLU A 216 4.60 13.46 -12.07
CA GLU A 216 5.79 13.25 -12.92
C GLU A 216 6.05 11.75 -13.13
N LYS A 217 5.93 10.93 -12.07
CA LYS A 217 6.08 9.48 -12.18
C LYS A 217 4.98 8.85 -13.03
N LEU A 218 3.73 9.28 -12.86
CA LEU A 218 2.59 8.82 -13.67
C LEU A 218 2.74 9.24 -15.14
N ALA A 219 3.25 10.43 -15.41
CA ALA A 219 3.54 10.89 -16.77
C ALA A 219 4.58 10.01 -17.46
N ALA A 220 5.69 9.70 -16.78
CA ALA A 220 6.71 8.80 -17.31
C ALA A 220 6.16 7.38 -17.57
N LEU A 221 5.28 6.87 -16.70
CA LEU A 221 4.62 5.59 -16.91
C LEU A 221 3.62 5.65 -18.07
N ARG A 222 2.96 6.78 -18.31
CA ARG A 222 2.07 6.96 -19.46
C ARG A 222 2.79 6.87 -20.79
N ASP A 223 4.02 7.35 -20.86
CA ASP A 223 4.87 7.20 -22.05
C ASP A 223 5.21 5.71 -22.32
N GLY A 224 5.24 4.89 -21.26
CA GLY A 224 5.34 3.42 -21.33
C GLY A 224 4.01 2.69 -21.53
N GLY A 225 2.92 3.39 -21.83
CA GLY A 225 1.61 2.81 -22.12
C GLY A 225 0.69 2.57 -20.91
N PHE A 226 1.11 2.93 -19.70
CA PHE A 226 0.28 2.80 -18.51
C PHE A 226 -0.70 3.96 -18.40
N ARG A 227 -1.99 3.66 -18.27
CA ARG A 227 -3.01 4.68 -18.05
C ARG A 227 -3.75 4.36 -16.77
N TYR A 228 -3.88 5.37 -15.92
CA TYR A 228 -4.58 5.28 -14.65
C TYR A 228 -5.68 6.33 -14.64
N GLU A 229 -6.87 5.93 -14.23
CA GLU A 229 -8.07 6.78 -14.18
C GLU A 229 -8.48 7.00 -12.72
N ARG A 230 -8.31 5.96 -11.89
CA ARG A 230 -8.69 5.94 -10.49
C ARG A 230 -7.52 5.56 -9.60
N ALA A 231 -7.37 6.25 -8.48
CA ALA A 231 -6.45 5.90 -7.41
C ALA A 231 -7.17 5.72 -6.08
N VAL A 232 -6.74 4.72 -5.30
CA VAL A 232 -7.12 4.59 -3.89
C VAL A 232 -5.91 4.87 -3.02
N MET A 233 -5.97 5.95 -2.25
CA MET A 233 -4.93 6.33 -1.29
C MET A 233 -5.10 5.54 0.01
N VAL A 234 -4.00 4.99 0.53
CA VAL A 234 -3.93 4.37 1.86
C VAL A 234 -2.74 4.94 2.63
N GLY A 235 -2.71 4.74 3.95
CA GLY A 235 -1.65 5.26 4.82
C GLY A 235 -1.94 6.65 5.38
N GLY A 236 -0.97 7.25 6.08
CA GLY A 236 -1.16 8.47 6.88
C GLY A 236 -1.74 9.65 6.09
N PRO A 237 -1.10 10.07 4.98
CA PRO A 237 -1.60 11.16 4.13
C PRO A 237 -3.01 10.94 3.57
N ALA A 238 -3.48 9.70 3.41
CA ALA A 238 -4.84 9.40 2.97
C ALA A 238 -5.91 9.84 4.00
N GLY A 239 -5.55 9.95 5.28
CA GLY A 239 -6.42 10.46 6.34
C GLY A 239 -6.53 11.99 6.39
N SER A 240 -5.76 12.73 5.57
CA SER A 240 -5.88 14.18 5.47
C SER A 240 -7.23 14.58 4.84
N PRO A 241 -7.92 15.61 5.36
CA PRO A 241 -9.16 16.09 4.76
C PRO A 241 -8.96 16.81 3.42
N VAL A 242 -7.74 17.23 3.08
CA VAL A 242 -7.45 18.03 1.87
C VAL A 242 -6.47 17.37 0.91
N TRP A 243 -5.55 16.54 1.40
CA TRP A 243 -4.49 15.98 0.55
C TRP A 243 -5.01 15.07 -0.57
N PRO A 244 -5.99 14.19 -0.37
CA PRO A 244 -6.58 13.41 -1.47
C PRO A 244 -7.12 14.30 -2.59
N GLY A 245 -7.78 15.42 -2.24
CA GLY A 245 -8.25 16.40 -3.21
C GLY A 245 -7.12 17.13 -3.94
N ILE A 246 -6.01 17.42 -3.26
CA ILE A 246 -4.80 18.00 -3.87
C ILE A 246 -4.17 17.01 -4.86
N VAL A 247 -4.07 15.73 -4.50
CA VAL A 247 -3.57 14.67 -5.39
C VAL A 247 -4.47 14.56 -6.62
N ALA A 248 -5.79 14.49 -6.45
CA ALA A 248 -6.75 14.49 -7.55
C ALA A 248 -6.56 15.70 -8.47
N GLY A 249 -6.50 16.92 -7.92
CA GLY A 249 -6.36 18.15 -8.70
C GLY A 249 -5.06 18.25 -9.51
N ILE A 250 -3.96 17.68 -9.02
CA ILE A 250 -2.65 17.73 -9.71
C ILE A 250 -2.46 16.57 -10.69
N THR A 251 -2.95 15.38 -10.35
CA THR A 251 -2.77 14.16 -11.16
C THR A 251 -3.86 13.95 -12.19
N GLY A 252 -5.04 14.55 -11.97
CA GLY A 252 -6.24 14.29 -12.77
C GLY A 252 -6.92 12.95 -12.49
N LEU A 253 -6.47 12.21 -11.47
CA LEU A 253 -7.06 10.92 -11.08
C LEU A 253 -8.35 11.13 -10.26
N GLU A 254 -9.28 10.19 -10.40
CA GLU A 254 -10.35 10.00 -9.42
C GLU A 254 -9.75 9.38 -8.16
N VAL A 255 -9.63 10.17 -7.09
CA VAL A 255 -8.98 9.74 -5.85
C VAL A 255 -10.01 9.36 -4.79
N GLU A 256 -9.93 8.12 -4.33
CA GLU A 256 -10.66 7.62 -3.17
C GLU A 256 -9.72 7.38 -1.99
N VAL A 257 -10.28 7.40 -0.78
CA VAL A 257 -9.57 7.04 0.44
C VAL A 257 -9.91 5.60 0.80
N GLY A 258 -8.89 4.75 0.84
CA GLY A 258 -9.03 3.35 1.20
C GLY A 258 -9.16 3.14 2.70
N THR A 259 -9.46 1.90 3.07
CA THR A 259 -9.61 1.52 4.48
C THR A 259 -8.29 1.59 5.25
N ARG A 260 -8.39 1.91 6.55
CA ARG A 260 -7.30 1.67 7.51
C ARG A 260 -6.92 0.18 7.50
N SER A 261 -5.63 -0.10 7.70
CA SER A 261 -5.07 -1.45 7.76
C SER A 261 -5.34 -2.31 6.51
N ALA A 262 -5.28 -1.71 5.32
CA ALA A 262 -5.58 -2.37 4.05
C ALA A 262 -4.82 -3.71 3.86
N GLY A 263 -3.53 -3.77 4.17
CA GLY A 263 -2.75 -5.01 4.06
C GLY A 263 -3.30 -6.15 4.92
N ALA A 264 -3.64 -5.87 6.19
CA ALA A 264 -4.22 -6.87 7.09
C ALA A 264 -5.62 -7.33 6.64
N ARG A 265 -6.43 -6.42 6.10
CA ARG A 265 -7.75 -6.75 5.53
C ARG A 265 -7.60 -7.59 4.27
N GLY A 266 -6.58 -7.34 3.45
CA GLY A 266 -6.22 -8.16 2.31
C GLY A 266 -5.85 -9.58 2.69
N ALA A 267 -5.01 -9.72 3.73
CA ALA A 267 -4.67 -11.03 4.29
C ALA A 267 -5.91 -11.77 4.83
N ALA A 268 -6.84 -11.05 5.48
CA ALA A 268 -8.10 -11.63 5.95
C ALA A 268 -9.02 -12.08 4.80
N ARG A 269 -9.06 -11.31 3.70
CA ARG A 269 -9.77 -11.70 2.48
C ARG A 269 -9.19 -12.99 1.89
N LEU A 270 -7.87 -13.06 1.72
CA LEU A 270 -7.18 -14.28 1.26
C LEU A 270 -7.46 -15.48 2.16
N ALA A 271 -7.56 -15.27 3.48
CA ALA A 271 -7.95 -16.33 4.42
C ALA A 271 -9.39 -16.81 4.20
N GLY A 272 -10.32 -15.92 3.83
CA GLY A 272 -11.68 -16.30 3.45
C GLY A 272 -11.71 -17.12 2.15
N GLU A 273 -10.97 -16.68 1.14
CA GLU A 273 -10.85 -17.35 -0.17
C GLU A 273 -10.23 -18.75 0.01
N GLY A 274 -9.15 -18.86 0.79
CA GLY A 274 -8.42 -20.11 1.04
C GLY A 274 -9.21 -21.22 1.74
N ILE A 275 -10.31 -20.88 2.42
CA ILE A 275 -11.23 -21.86 3.04
C ILE A 275 -12.54 -22.03 2.25
N GLY A 276 -12.61 -21.52 1.02
CA GLY A 276 -13.76 -21.67 0.12
C GLY A 276 -14.98 -20.83 0.50
N ARG A 277 -14.81 -19.71 1.21
CA ARG A 277 -15.91 -18.75 1.44
C ARG A 277 -15.97 -17.73 0.30
N GLU A 278 -17.10 -17.66 -0.39
CA GLU A 278 -17.35 -16.65 -1.42
C GLU A 278 -17.35 -15.22 -0.86
N ASN A 279 -16.75 -14.29 -1.61
CA ASN A 279 -16.54 -12.88 -1.26
C ASN A 279 -17.82 -12.03 -1.20
N SER A 280 -18.99 -12.54 -1.61
CA SER A 280 -20.24 -11.75 -1.70
C SER A 280 -20.72 -11.15 -0.37
N LYS A 281 -20.19 -11.63 0.77
CA LYS A 281 -20.51 -11.13 2.13
C LYS A 281 -19.44 -10.22 2.74
N TRP A 282 -18.30 -10.01 2.06
CA TRP A 282 -17.19 -9.18 2.56
C TRP A 282 -17.18 -7.78 1.97
N GLN A 283 -18.35 -7.22 1.59
CA GLN A 283 -18.45 -5.78 1.36
C GLN A 283 -17.90 -5.06 2.59
N ILE A 284 -16.69 -4.52 2.44
CA ILE A 284 -16.04 -3.73 3.46
C ILE A 284 -17.02 -2.60 3.73
N ALA A 285 -17.57 -2.58 4.94
CA ALA A 285 -18.48 -1.54 5.38
C ALA A 285 -17.70 -0.21 5.39
N ASN A 286 -17.67 0.48 4.24
CA ASN A 286 -17.11 1.83 4.08
C ASN A 286 -17.98 2.89 4.79
N SER A 287 -19.01 2.50 5.55
CA SER A 287 -20.07 3.39 6.01
C SER A 287 -20.24 3.52 7.53
N ARG A 288 -19.22 3.21 8.35
CA ARG A 288 -19.32 3.41 9.83
C ARG A 288 -18.27 4.31 10.46
N GLU A 289 -17.24 4.75 9.74
CA GLU A 289 -16.26 5.71 10.29
C GLU A 289 -16.65 7.19 10.10
N GLN A 290 -17.72 7.49 9.35
CA GLN A 290 -18.27 8.86 9.28
C GLN A 290 -19.20 9.22 10.45
N THR A 291 -19.77 8.23 11.15
CA THR A 291 -20.73 8.47 12.24
C THR A 291 -20.09 8.92 13.56
N GLU A 292 -18.82 8.60 13.81
CA GLU A 292 -18.13 9.07 15.04
C GLU A 292 -17.89 10.59 15.03
N ASN A 293 -17.90 11.24 13.86
CA ASN A 293 -17.72 12.70 13.76
C ASN A 293 -19.02 13.50 13.97
N GLU A 294 -20.19 12.87 13.87
CA GLU A 294 -21.48 13.53 14.17
C GLU A 294 -21.84 13.48 15.65
N ASP A 295 -21.50 12.40 16.36
CA ASP A 295 -21.78 12.27 17.79
C ASP A 295 -20.90 13.19 18.65
N VAL A 296 -19.66 13.46 18.21
CA VAL A 296 -18.78 14.47 18.84
C VAL A 296 -19.30 15.90 18.59
N LYS A 297 -19.96 16.17 17.46
CA LYS A 297 -20.62 17.46 17.20
C LYS A 297 -21.91 17.63 18.00
N LYS A 298 -22.69 16.57 18.22
CA LYS A 298 -23.91 16.62 19.07
C LYS A 298 -23.60 16.78 20.56
N HIS A 299 -22.51 16.20 21.06
CA HIS A 299 -22.09 16.39 22.46
C HIS A 299 -21.57 17.80 22.76
N ARG A 300 -21.06 18.55 21.78
CA ARG A 300 -20.68 19.97 21.94
C ARG A 300 -21.85 20.96 21.80
N ALA A 301 -22.96 20.55 21.19
CA ALA A 301 -24.15 21.41 21.00
C ALA A 301 -25.12 21.40 22.20
N ASN A 302 -25.10 20.34 23.03
CA ASN A 302 -26.00 20.17 24.18
C ASN A 302 -25.34 20.42 25.55
N GLY A 303 -24.10 20.91 25.57
CA GLY A 303 -23.44 21.38 26.79
C GLY A 303 -23.56 22.90 26.94
N LYS A 304 -24.78 23.38 27.21
CA LYS A 304 -25.05 24.71 27.79
C LYS A 304 -25.91 24.53 29.03
#